data_AF-A0A838IS50-F1
#
_entry.id   AF-A0A838IS50-F1
#
_cell.length_a   1.000
_cell.length_b   1.000
_cell.length_c   1.000
_cell.angle_alpha   90.00
_cell.angle_beta   90.00
_cell.angle_gamma   90.00
#
_symmetry.space_group_name_H-M   'P 1'
#
loop_
_entity.id
_entity.type
_entity.pdbx_description
1 polymer ?
#
loop_
_entity_poly.entity_id
_entity_poly.type
_entity_poly.pdbx_seq_one_letter_code
_entity_poly.pdbx_strand_id
1 'polypeptide(L)'
;MNSITHSRSFGTRGRLGYATHDARRRRRSVVPIDVSTVQAELERRVGHDLFMHLETTTGSYTALGPEKRTPVIAFVRNAPVRPERGSITGPGPYRVGLKLPSGGWIYAEGLTDFEVSERDELLLAGHDAEGNITVALQLSAQPFRE
;
A
#
# COMPACT_ATOMS: atom_id res chain seq x y z
N MET A 1 62.90 -46.73 16.22
CA MET A 1 62.92 -45.46 16.97
C MET A 1 61.49 -44.98 17.13
N ASN A 2 61.10 -44.76 18.38
CA ASN A 2 59.75 -44.50 18.89
C ASN A 2 59.12 -43.23 18.28
N SER A 3 57.80 -43.22 18.04
CA SER A 3 56.85 -42.67 19.02
C SER A 3 55.39 -42.89 18.62
N ILE A 4 54.59 -43.14 19.65
CA ILE A 4 53.14 -43.37 19.72
C ILE A 4 52.44 -42.01 19.82
N THR A 5 51.21 -41.84 19.30
CA THR A 5 50.10 -41.18 20.02
C THR A 5 48.74 -41.53 19.38
N HIS A 6 47.82 -41.97 20.25
CA HIS A 6 46.41 -42.32 20.01
C HIS A 6 45.52 -41.08 19.76
N SER A 7 44.33 -41.31 19.18
CA SER A 7 43.03 -41.20 19.91
C SER A 7 41.88 -40.48 19.16
N ARG A 8 40.78 -41.24 19.03
CA ARG A 8 39.33 -40.88 19.09
C ARG A 8 38.62 -40.21 17.89
N SER A 9 37.77 -41.03 17.26
CA SER A 9 36.28 -40.94 17.23
C SER A 9 35.66 -39.54 17.24
N PHE A 10 34.80 -39.24 16.26
CA PHE A 10 33.36 -38.97 16.50
C PHE A 10 32.62 -38.85 15.16
N GLY A 11 31.60 -39.70 14.96
CA GLY A 11 30.61 -39.52 13.90
C GLY A 11 29.55 -38.51 14.34
N THR A 12 29.09 -37.67 13.41
CA THR A 12 27.93 -36.80 13.59
C THR A 12 26.92 -37.05 12.49
N ARG A 13 25.73 -37.50 12.92
CA ARG A 13 24.49 -37.51 12.16
C ARG A 13 24.00 -36.07 11.97
N GLY A 14 23.44 -35.80 10.80
CA GLY A 14 22.20 -35.04 10.62
C GLY A 14 22.29 -33.52 10.60
N ARG A 15 21.92 -32.93 9.47
CA ARG A 15 20.91 -31.86 9.49
C ARG A 15 20.19 -31.79 8.16
N LEU A 16 18.86 -31.90 8.24
CA LEU A 16 17.89 -31.61 7.20
C LEU A 16 18.30 -30.33 6.45
N GLY A 17 18.40 -30.43 5.13
CA GLY A 17 18.34 -29.26 4.26
C GLY A 17 16.97 -28.63 4.44
N TYR A 18 16.91 -27.47 5.08
CA TYR A 18 15.75 -26.60 5.01
C TYR A 18 15.59 -26.19 3.55
N ALA A 19 14.58 -26.74 2.88
CA ALA A 19 14.05 -26.15 1.68
C ALA A 19 13.53 -24.77 2.07
N THR A 20 14.30 -23.73 1.75
CA THR A 20 13.80 -22.36 1.76
C THR A 20 12.70 -22.29 0.70
N HIS A 21 11.46 -22.50 1.14
CA HIS A 21 10.30 -21.92 0.47
C HIS A 21 10.43 -20.41 0.59
N ASP A 22 11.23 -19.81 -0.29
CA ASP A 22 11.12 -18.39 -0.60
C ASP A 22 9.80 -18.22 -1.35
N ALA A 23 8.74 -18.09 -0.57
CA ALA A 23 7.43 -17.72 -1.05
C ALA A 23 7.57 -16.37 -1.74
N ARG A 24 7.62 -16.40 -3.07
CA ARG A 24 7.59 -15.22 -3.95
C ARG A 24 6.48 -14.29 -3.47
N ARG A 25 6.85 -13.28 -2.65
CA ARG A 25 6.07 -12.07 -2.50
C ARG A 25 6.00 -11.47 -3.89
N ARG A 26 4.87 -11.66 -4.59
CA ARG A 26 4.54 -10.85 -5.77
C ARG A 26 4.67 -9.41 -5.31
N ARG A 27 5.71 -8.71 -5.77
CA ARG A 27 5.83 -7.27 -5.54
C ARG A 27 4.55 -6.67 -6.12
N ARG A 28 3.70 -6.08 -5.27
CA ARG A 28 2.63 -5.19 -5.73
C ARG A 28 3.30 -4.13 -6.60
N SER A 29 2.96 -4.08 -7.88
CA SER A 29 3.51 -3.12 -8.83
C SER A 29 2.74 -1.82 -8.69
N VAL A 30 2.93 -1.14 -7.58
CA VAL A 30 2.54 0.26 -7.41
C VAL A 30 3.46 1.07 -8.34
N VAL A 31 2.88 1.83 -9.26
CA VAL A 31 3.61 2.60 -10.28
C VAL A 31 3.31 4.09 -10.16
N PRO A 32 4.19 4.99 -10.63
CA PRO A 32 3.92 6.42 -10.60
C PRO A 32 2.61 6.78 -11.29
N ILE A 33 1.91 7.78 -10.77
CA ILE A 33 0.64 8.25 -11.34
C ILE A 33 0.79 8.67 -12.81
N ASP A 34 0.01 8.00 -13.65
CA ASP A 34 -0.39 8.51 -14.96
C ASP A 34 -1.72 9.25 -14.81
N VAL A 35 -1.70 10.57 -14.97
CA VAL A 35 -2.87 11.43 -14.74
C VAL A 35 -4.04 11.03 -15.63
N SER A 36 -3.78 10.68 -16.90
CA SER A 36 -4.84 10.33 -17.84
C SER A 36 -5.51 9.02 -17.48
N THR A 37 -4.72 8.04 -17.04
CA THR A 37 -5.21 6.74 -16.60
C THR A 37 -6.02 6.87 -15.31
N VAL A 38 -5.49 7.56 -14.31
CA VAL A 38 -6.21 7.77 -13.04
C VAL A 38 -7.49 8.57 -13.26
N GLN A 39 -7.47 9.61 -14.11
CA GLN A 39 -8.68 10.37 -14.44
C GLN A 39 -9.76 9.47 -15.07
N ALA A 40 -9.38 8.60 -16.02
CA ALA A 40 -10.32 7.65 -16.63
C ALA A 40 -10.88 6.64 -15.60
N GLU A 41 -10.05 6.16 -14.68
CA GLU A 41 -10.49 5.27 -13.60
C GLU A 41 -11.44 5.94 -12.60
N LEU A 42 -11.23 7.23 -12.31
CA LEU A 42 -12.16 8.03 -11.51
C LEU A 42 -13.49 8.20 -12.23
N GLU A 43 -13.46 8.54 -13.53
CA GLU A 43 -14.67 8.71 -14.35
C GLU A 43 -15.49 7.42 -14.46
N ARG A 44 -14.84 6.26 -14.67
CA ARG A 44 -15.49 4.94 -14.67
C ARG A 44 -16.23 4.62 -13.37
N ARG A 45 -15.84 5.25 -12.25
CA ARG A 45 -16.38 5.00 -10.90
C ARG A 45 -17.44 6.01 -10.49
N VAL A 46 -17.56 7.13 -11.20
CA VAL A 46 -18.60 8.13 -10.95
C VAL A 46 -19.99 7.51 -11.17
N GLY A 47 -20.91 7.80 -10.26
CA GLY A 47 -22.28 7.33 -10.32
C GLY A 47 -22.50 5.89 -9.86
N HIS A 48 -21.47 5.18 -9.41
CA HIS A 48 -21.54 3.83 -8.86
C HIS A 48 -21.47 3.82 -7.33
N ASP A 49 -22.14 2.86 -6.70
CA ASP A 49 -22.01 2.62 -5.26
C ASP A 49 -20.69 1.90 -4.99
N LEU A 50 -19.84 2.50 -4.16
CA LEU A 50 -18.48 2.06 -3.90
C LEU A 50 -18.19 2.00 -2.39
N PHE A 51 -17.16 1.25 -2.04
CA PHE A 51 -16.48 1.29 -0.77
C PHE A 51 -15.20 2.11 -0.90
N MET A 52 -15.01 3.04 0.02
CA MET A 52 -13.84 3.89 0.10
C MET A 52 -12.97 3.52 1.30
N HIS A 53 -11.66 3.54 1.07
CA HIS A 53 -10.65 3.65 2.12
C HIS A 53 -9.92 4.99 2.00
N LEU A 54 -9.81 5.73 3.11
CA LEU A 54 -8.99 6.92 3.23
C LEU A 54 -8.12 6.79 4.47
N GLU A 55 -6.82 6.92 4.29
CA GLU A 55 -5.87 6.91 5.40
C GLU A 55 -4.84 8.00 5.19
N THR A 56 -4.51 8.70 6.27
CA THR A 56 -3.37 9.62 6.29
C THR A 56 -2.48 9.27 7.47
N THR A 57 -1.18 9.30 7.25
CA THR A 57 -0.19 9.10 8.30
C THR A 57 0.76 10.29 8.33
N THR A 58 1.53 10.39 9.40
CA THR A 58 2.60 11.41 9.49
C THR A 58 3.81 11.10 8.61
N GLY A 59 3.85 9.96 7.92
CA GLY A 59 5.06 9.44 7.29
C GLY A 59 6.18 9.22 8.31
N SER A 60 7.42 9.23 7.83
CA SER A 60 8.64 9.08 8.65
C SER A 60 8.81 10.18 9.70
N TYR A 61 8.13 11.32 9.54
CA TYR A 61 8.32 12.54 10.32
C TYR A 61 8.14 12.36 11.85
N THR A 62 7.28 11.43 12.29
CA THR A 62 7.06 11.19 13.74
C THR A 62 7.37 9.78 14.21
N ALA A 63 8.20 9.02 13.50
CA ALA A 63 8.71 7.72 13.97
C ALA A 63 9.72 7.88 15.13
N LEU A 64 9.34 8.58 16.19
CA LEU A 64 10.08 8.84 17.42
C LEU A 64 9.68 7.80 18.47
N GLY A 65 10.13 6.55 18.30
CA GLY A 65 9.87 5.48 19.27
C GLY A 65 10.61 4.18 18.93
N PRO A 66 10.80 3.27 19.90
CA PRO A 66 11.45 1.96 19.67
C PRO A 66 10.65 1.09 18.68
N GLU A 67 9.33 1.26 18.64
CA GLU A 67 8.48 0.76 17.55
C GLU A 67 8.36 1.86 16.48
N LYS A 68 9.15 1.73 15.40
CA LYS A 68 9.11 2.64 14.23
C LYS A 68 7.79 2.51 13.44
N ARG A 69 6.65 2.78 14.06
CA ARG A 69 5.34 2.86 13.39
C ARG A 69 5.00 4.32 13.17
N THR A 70 4.60 4.66 11.95
CA THR A 70 4.14 5.99 11.57
C THR A 70 2.72 6.20 12.12
N PRO A 71 2.47 7.14 13.03
CA PRO A 71 1.12 7.43 13.53
C PRO A 71 0.12 7.70 12.40
N VAL A 72 -1.04 7.05 12.48
CA VAL A 72 -2.20 7.30 11.62
C VAL A 72 -2.93 8.54 12.15
N ILE A 73 -3.16 9.52 11.27
CA ILE A 73 -3.85 10.78 11.58
C ILE A 73 -5.36 10.60 11.35
N ALA A 74 -5.74 10.05 10.21
CA ALA A 74 -7.13 9.73 9.88
C ALA A 74 -7.22 8.34 9.27
N PHE A 75 -8.29 7.62 9.61
CA PHE A 75 -8.56 6.30 9.08
C PHE A 75 -10.06 6.13 8.86
N VAL A 76 -10.43 5.83 7.61
CA VAL A 76 -11.79 5.48 7.21
C VAL A 76 -11.67 4.28 6.29
N ARG A 77 -12.36 3.19 6.60
CA ARG A 77 -12.34 1.98 5.78
C ARG A 77 -13.75 1.49 5.49
N ASN A 78 -13.96 1.03 4.27
CA ASN A 78 -15.25 0.52 3.79
C ASN A 78 -16.40 1.52 3.99
N ALA A 79 -16.13 2.82 3.92
CA ALA A 79 -17.18 3.82 3.92
C ALA A 79 -17.93 3.76 2.57
N PRO A 80 -19.26 3.60 2.58
CA PRO A 80 -20.04 3.60 1.35
C PRO A 80 -20.07 5.02 0.77
N VAL A 81 -19.78 5.14 -0.53
CA VAL A 81 -19.78 6.41 -1.26
C VAL A 81 -20.34 6.22 -2.66
N ARG A 82 -20.92 7.29 -3.22
CA ARG A 82 -21.37 7.32 -4.62
C ARG A 82 -20.95 8.65 -5.26
N PRO A 83 -19.69 8.80 -5.70
CA PRO A 83 -19.20 10.07 -6.23
C PRO A 83 -20.00 10.52 -7.46
N GLU A 84 -20.37 11.80 -7.54
CA GLU A 84 -20.98 12.39 -8.75
C GLU A 84 -19.93 13.01 -9.69
N ARG A 85 -18.71 13.23 -9.18
CA ARG A 85 -17.55 13.67 -9.96
C ARG A 85 -16.26 13.22 -9.28
N GLY A 86 -15.26 12.86 -10.07
CA GLY A 86 -13.89 12.63 -9.62
C GLY A 86 -12.91 13.40 -10.50
N SER A 87 -11.88 14.00 -9.91
CA SER A 87 -10.84 14.71 -10.66
C SER A 87 -9.48 14.55 -10.01
N ILE A 88 -8.46 14.27 -10.83
CA ILE A 88 -7.05 14.36 -10.45
C ILE A 88 -6.41 15.63 -11.04
N THR A 89 -5.62 16.35 -10.25
CA THR A 89 -4.91 17.56 -10.70
C THR A 89 -3.54 17.73 -10.03
N GLY A 90 -2.76 18.69 -10.51
CA GLY A 90 -1.45 19.06 -9.95
C GLY A 90 -0.27 18.60 -10.82
N PRO A 91 0.93 19.18 -10.65
CA PRO A 91 2.13 18.79 -11.39
C PRO A 91 2.88 17.59 -10.79
N GLY A 92 2.38 17.01 -9.69
CA GLY A 92 3.07 15.97 -8.93
C GLY A 92 3.82 16.54 -7.70
N PRO A 93 3.62 16.01 -6.48
CA PRO A 93 2.56 15.08 -6.08
C PRO A 93 1.17 15.60 -6.44
N TYR A 94 0.24 14.67 -6.65
CA TYR A 94 -1.09 14.95 -7.18
C TYR A 94 -2.13 15.06 -6.06
N ARG A 95 -3.27 15.64 -6.43
CA ARG A 95 -4.46 15.72 -5.59
C ARG A 95 -5.65 15.12 -6.30
N VAL A 96 -6.44 14.35 -5.59
CA VAL A 96 -7.71 13.79 -6.04
C VAL A 96 -8.84 14.35 -5.19
N GLY A 97 -9.87 14.86 -5.88
CA GLY A 97 -11.11 15.30 -5.27
C GLY A 97 -12.29 14.48 -5.79
N LEU A 98 -13.12 13.98 -4.88
CA LEU A 98 -14.41 13.35 -5.19
C LEU A 98 -15.53 14.24 -4.68
N LYS A 99 -16.43 14.63 -5.57
CA LYS A 99 -17.68 15.30 -5.21
C LYS A 99 -18.70 14.24 -4.84
N LEU A 100 -19.29 14.36 -3.66
CA LEU A 100 -20.41 13.53 -3.23
C LEU A 100 -21.75 14.25 -3.47
N PRO A 101 -22.86 13.49 -3.54
CA PRO A 101 -24.21 14.05 -3.50
C PRO A 101 -24.41 14.94 -2.27
N SER A 102 -25.38 15.86 -2.34
CA SER A 102 -25.76 16.74 -1.23
C SER A 102 -24.64 17.67 -0.72
N GLY A 103 -23.62 17.93 -1.55
CA GLY A 103 -22.59 18.94 -1.27
C GLY A 103 -21.35 18.43 -0.54
N GLY A 104 -21.25 17.14 -0.24
CA GLY A 104 -20.05 16.56 0.39
C GLY A 104 -18.86 16.45 -0.56
N TRP A 105 -17.66 16.32 0.01
CA TRP A 105 -16.40 16.13 -0.72
C TRP A 105 -15.45 15.20 0.03
N ILE A 106 -14.69 14.42 -0.73
CA ILE A 106 -13.50 13.71 -0.27
C ILE A 106 -12.30 14.30 -1.00
N TYR A 107 -11.22 14.54 -0.28
CA TYR A 107 -10.02 15.13 -0.84
C TYR A 107 -8.78 14.42 -0.29
N ALA A 108 -7.87 14.04 -1.19
CA ALA A 108 -6.58 13.46 -0.85
C ALA A 108 -5.49 14.19 -1.65
N GLU A 109 -4.45 14.65 -0.96
CA GLU A 109 -3.32 15.38 -1.52
C GLU A 109 -2.01 14.70 -1.14
N GLY A 110 -1.02 14.77 -2.03
CA GLY A 110 0.27 14.12 -1.84
C GLY A 110 0.37 12.75 -2.52
N LEU A 111 -0.56 12.43 -3.43
CA LEU A 111 -0.58 11.15 -4.14
C LEU A 111 0.55 11.11 -5.17
N THR A 112 1.33 10.03 -5.18
CA THR A 112 2.50 9.86 -6.06
C THR A 112 2.33 8.65 -6.98
N ASP A 113 1.66 7.62 -6.49
CA ASP A 113 1.58 6.31 -7.14
C ASP A 113 0.15 5.80 -7.21
N PHE A 114 -0.09 4.89 -8.16
CA PHE A 114 -1.35 4.18 -8.31
C PHE A 114 -1.19 2.72 -8.72
N GLU A 115 -2.26 1.96 -8.52
CA GLU A 115 -2.45 0.61 -9.04
C GLU A 115 -3.96 0.40 -9.29
N VAL A 116 -4.31 -0.30 -10.36
CA VAL A 116 -5.63 -0.93 -10.49
C VAL A 116 -5.45 -2.41 -10.22
N SER A 117 -6.01 -2.90 -9.12
CA SER A 117 -5.78 -4.27 -8.67
C SER A 117 -6.49 -5.29 -9.58
N GLU A 118 -6.13 -6.57 -9.45
CA GLU A 118 -6.83 -7.67 -10.15
C GLU A 118 -8.33 -7.76 -9.80
N ARG A 119 -8.78 -7.07 -8.74
CA ARG A 119 -10.19 -6.98 -8.32
C ARG A 119 -10.90 -5.70 -8.80
N ASP A 120 -10.28 -4.95 -9.72
CA ASP A 120 -10.76 -3.65 -10.21
C ASP A 120 -10.85 -2.59 -9.08
N GLU A 121 -9.94 -2.67 -8.10
CA GLU A 121 -9.80 -1.66 -7.05
C GLU A 121 -8.84 -0.58 -7.52
N LEU A 122 -9.26 0.68 -7.51
CA LEU A 122 -8.35 1.81 -7.74
C LEU A 122 -7.64 2.12 -6.41
N LEU A 123 -6.33 1.92 -6.39
CA LEU A 123 -5.48 2.17 -5.23
C LEU A 123 -4.58 3.36 -5.52
N LEU A 124 -4.78 4.48 -4.82
CA LEU A 124 -3.91 5.66 -4.91
C LEU A 124 -3.15 5.80 -3.60
N ALA A 125 -1.84 6.07 -3.69
CA ALA A 125 -0.99 6.25 -2.53
C ALA A 125 0.00 7.40 -2.71
N GLY A 126 0.30 8.09 -1.63
CA GLY A 126 1.41 9.02 -1.49
C GLY A 126 2.46 8.41 -0.59
N HIS A 127 3.73 8.54 -0.98
CA HIS A 127 4.86 8.07 -0.18
C HIS A 127 5.81 9.23 0.18
N ASP A 128 6.42 9.15 1.35
CA ASP A 128 7.55 10.01 1.71
C ASP A 128 8.85 9.56 1.01
N ALA A 129 9.95 10.29 1.24
CA ALA A 129 11.26 9.99 0.65
C ALA A 129 11.82 8.62 1.07
N GLU A 130 11.35 8.09 2.21
CA GLU A 130 11.73 6.79 2.74
C GLU A 130 10.79 5.66 2.26
N GLY A 131 9.75 5.98 1.48
CA GLY A 131 8.79 5.03 0.94
C GLY A 131 7.65 4.66 1.90
N ASN A 132 7.44 5.38 3.01
CA ASN A 132 6.30 5.15 3.89
C ASN A 132 5.05 5.86 3.35
N ILE A 133 3.89 5.22 3.51
CA ILE A 133 2.61 5.79 3.09
C ILE A 133 2.30 7.02 3.93
N THR A 134 2.11 8.17 3.29
CA THR A 134 1.65 9.41 3.91
C THR A 134 0.15 9.62 3.70
N VAL A 135 -0.38 9.15 2.58
CA VAL A 135 -1.81 9.20 2.24
C VAL A 135 -2.19 7.99 1.38
N ALA A 136 -3.40 7.48 1.56
CA ALA A 136 -4.00 6.48 0.69
C ALA A 136 -5.47 6.81 0.44
N LEU A 137 -5.88 6.82 -0.82
CA LEU A 137 -7.29 6.90 -1.24
C LEU A 137 -7.58 5.70 -2.14
N GLN A 138 -8.51 4.85 -1.74
CA GLN A 138 -8.84 3.63 -2.48
C GLN A 138 -10.34 3.54 -2.72
N LEU A 139 -10.72 3.06 -3.90
CA LEU A 139 -12.11 2.91 -4.33
C LEU A 139 -12.34 1.51 -4.92
N SER A 140 -13.40 0.85 -4.47
CA SER A 140 -13.79 -0.48 -4.94
C SER A 140 -15.30 -0.66 -4.98
N ALA A 141 -15.80 -1.48 -5.90
CA ALA A 141 -17.20 -1.92 -5.87
C ALA A 141 -17.49 -2.94 -4.74
N GLN A 142 -16.44 -3.53 -4.15
CA GLN A 142 -16.55 -4.50 -3.06
C GLN A 142 -15.83 -3.98 -1.81
N PRO A 143 -16.24 -4.39 -0.59
CA PRO A 143 -15.51 -4.05 0.62
C PRO A 143 -14.07 -4.57 0.57
N PHE A 144 -13.12 -3.76 1.02
CA PHE A 144 -11.74 -4.16 1.22
C PHE A 144 -11.66 -5.18 2.37
N ARG A 145 -10.91 -6.26 2.15
CA ARG A 145 -10.70 -7.34 3.12
C ARG A 145 -9.68 -6.94 4.19
N GLU A 146 -9.77 -7.57 5.37
CA GLU A 146 -8.78 -7.48 6.44
C GLU A 146 -7.58 -8.42 6.21
#